data_AF-A0A0N8H980-F1
#
_entry.id   AF-A0A0N8H980-F1
#
_cell.length_a   1.000
_cell.length_b   1.000
_cell.length_c   1.000
_cell.angle_alpha   90.00
_cell.angle_beta   90.00
_cell.angle_gamma   90.00
#
_symmetry.space_group_name_H-M   'P 1'
#
loop_
_entity.id
_entity.type
_entity.pdbx_description
1 polymer ?
#
loop_
_entity_poly.entity_id
_entity_poly.type
_entity_poly.pdbx_seq_one_letter_code
_entity_poly.pdbx_strand_id
1 'polypeptide(L)'
;MAAHIENTTGERQKPQTKALWRVFWILLIVTAVEFVIAFTISADSDFGKWFKIGTFIILTFVKSFYIVGTFMHLKDEVKSLIWSIVLPVIFVIWFLVALVLFEGGYIGTVR
;
A
#
# COMPACT_ATOMS: atom_id res chain seq x y z
N MET A 1 42.18 -34.46 -15.04
CA MET A 1 41.41 -35.32 -14.13
C MET A 1 41.65 -34.84 -12.70
N ALA A 2 40.76 -33.99 -12.18
CA ALA A 2 40.47 -33.80 -10.75
C ALA A 2 39.34 -32.75 -10.66
N ALA A 3 38.29 -33.15 -9.96
CA ALA A 3 37.00 -32.48 -9.89
C ALA A 3 37.07 -31.14 -9.14
N HIS A 4 36.57 -30.08 -9.78
CA HIS A 4 35.98 -28.94 -9.08
C HIS A 4 34.46 -29.12 -9.10
N ILE A 5 33.98 -30.03 -8.27
CA ILE A 5 32.61 -29.98 -7.76
C ILE A 5 32.75 -29.67 -6.28
N GLU A 6 32.75 -28.40 -5.93
CA GLU A 6 32.41 -27.99 -4.58
C GLU A 6 30.98 -27.47 -4.60
N ASN A 7 30.15 -28.26 -3.94
CA ASN A 7 28.75 -28.12 -3.70
C ASN A 7 28.44 -26.75 -3.08
N THR A 8 28.01 -25.78 -3.88
CA THR A 8 27.22 -24.65 -3.39
C THR A 8 25.83 -25.17 -3.07
N THR A 9 25.70 -25.91 -1.96
CA THR A 9 24.43 -26.07 -1.26
C THR A 9 23.99 -24.67 -0.88
N GLY A 10 23.28 -24.02 -1.81
CA GLY A 10 22.59 -22.78 -1.56
C GLY A 10 21.67 -23.03 -0.39
N GLU A 11 22.09 -22.58 0.79
CA GLU A 11 21.21 -22.46 1.94
C GLU A 11 20.07 -21.55 1.51
N ARG A 12 18.99 -22.16 1.03
CA ARG A 12 17.76 -21.45 0.71
C ARG A 12 17.30 -20.84 2.02
N GLN A 13 17.55 -19.54 2.19
CA GLN A 13 17.02 -18.75 3.29
C GLN A 13 15.54 -19.12 3.42
N LYS A 14 15.18 -19.73 4.56
CA LYS A 14 13.83 -20.25 4.74
C LYS A 14 12.88 -19.05 4.64
N PRO A 15 11.96 -19.02 3.66
CA PRO A 15 11.05 -17.90 3.53
C PRO A 15 10.26 -17.77 4.83
N GLN A 16 10.15 -16.54 5.35
CA GLN A 16 9.49 -16.25 6.61
C GLN A 16 7.95 -16.30 6.45
N THR A 17 7.42 -17.37 5.87
CA THR A 17 6.01 -17.55 5.51
C THR A 17 5.08 -17.44 6.72
N LYS A 18 5.58 -17.77 7.93
CA LYS A 18 4.82 -17.64 9.19
C LYS A 18 4.47 -16.19 9.52
N ALA A 19 5.37 -15.24 9.27
CA ALA A 19 5.11 -13.82 9.49
C ALA A 19 4.09 -13.28 8.48
N LEU A 20 4.22 -13.71 7.23
CA LEU A 20 3.30 -13.38 6.15
C LEU A 20 1.86 -13.81 6.48
N TRP A 21 1.69 -15.07 6.89
CA TRP A 21 0.38 -15.61 7.26
C TRP A 21 -0.24 -14.88 8.46
N ARG A 22 0.56 -14.48 9.45
CA ARG A 22 0.08 -13.71 10.59
C ARG A 22 -0.48 -12.36 10.14
N VAL A 23 0.26 -11.62 9.32
CA VAL A 23 -0.16 -10.28 8.88
C VAL A 23 -1.30 -10.37 7.86
N PHE A 24 -1.32 -11.40 7.01
CA PHE A 24 -2.47 -11.70 6.14
C PHE A 24 -3.77 -11.79 6.94
N TRP A 25 -3.81 -12.58 8.01
CA TRP A 25 -5.03 -12.72 8.82
C TRP A 25 -5.43 -11.42 9.53
N ILE A 26 -4.45 -10.66 10.06
CA ILE A 26 -4.71 -9.37 10.68
C ILE A 26 -5.37 -8.42 9.66
N LEU A 27 -4.78 -8.30 8.47
CA LEU A 27 -5.30 -7.45 7.40
C LEU A 27 -6.66 -7.91 6.90
N LEU A 28 -6.89 -9.22 6.78
CA LEU A 28 -8.16 -9.80 6.38
C LEU A 28 -9.26 -9.43 7.39
N ILE A 29 -9.00 -9.61 8.68
CA ILE A 29 -9.96 -9.30 9.74
C ILE A 29 -10.25 -7.80 9.77
N VAL A 30 -9.22 -6.94 9.75
CA VAL A 30 -9.41 -5.47 9.71
C VAL A 30 -10.25 -5.06 8.51
N THR A 31 -10.02 -5.69 7.35
CA THR A 31 -10.78 -5.40 6.13
C THR A 31 -12.23 -5.88 6.21
N ALA A 32 -12.45 -7.08 6.75
CA ALA A 32 -13.81 -7.58 6.98
C ALA A 32 -14.60 -6.68 7.94
N VAL A 33 -13.98 -6.25 9.05
CA VAL A 33 -14.59 -5.32 10.01
C VAL A 33 -14.92 -3.98 9.34
N GLU A 34 -14.02 -3.44 8.52
CA GLU A 34 -14.24 -2.20 7.79
C GLU A 34 -15.43 -2.29 6.82
N PHE A 35 -15.57 -3.40 6.09
CA PHE A 35 -16.73 -3.65 5.25
C PHE A 35 -18.02 -3.76 6.07
N VAL A 36 -18.00 -4.46 7.20
CA VAL A 36 -19.17 -4.57 8.10
C VAL A 36 -19.62 -3.20 8.61
N ILE A 37 -18.67 -2.34 9.02
CA ILE A 37 -18.97 -0.96 9.44
C ILE A 37 -19.54 -0.15 8.27
N ALA A 38 -18.97 -0.31 7.07
CA ALA A 38 -19.43 0.36 5.86
C ALA A 38 -20.86 -0.06 5.47
N PHE A 39 -21.27 -1.30 5.72
CA PHE A 39 -22.65 -1.76 5.46
C PHE A 39 -23.63 -1.46 6.60
N THR A 40 -23.18 -1.42 7.86
CA THR A 40 -24.08 -1.30 9.03
C THR A 40 -24.49 0.14 9.33
N ILE A 41 -23.60 1.11 9.15
CA ILE A 41 -23.94 2.52 9.41
C ILE A 41 -24.78 3.04 8.24
N SER A 42 -26.06 3.39 8.43
CA SER A 42 -26.84 4.00 7.35
C SER A 42 -26.38 5.43 7.08
N ALA A 43 -26.34 5.84 5.81
CA ALA A 43 -25.86 7.15 5.37
C ALA A 43 -26.87 8.30 5.62
N ASP A 44 -27.94 8.06 6.38
CA ASP A 44 -29.02 9.03 6.64
C ASP A 44 -28.61 10.20 7.54
N SER A 45 -27.45 10.14 8.19
CA SER A 45 -26.90 11.25 8.97
C SER A 45 -25.55 11.68 8.40
N ASP A 46 -25.34 13.00 8.29
CA ASP A 46 -24.05 13.58 7.87
C ASP A 46 -22.89 13.07 8.74
N PHE A 47 -23.16 12.87 10.03
CA PHE A 47 -22.20 12.29 10.97
C PHE A 47 -21.81 10.85 10.59
N GLY A 48 -22.78 10.00 10.27
CA GLY A 48 -22.52 8.61 9.85
C GLY A 48 -21.71 8.54 8.55
N LYS A 49 -21.95 9.47 7.62
CA LYS A 49 -21.20 9.56 6.36
C LYS A 49 -19.75 9.96 6.58
N TRP A 50 -19.49 11.01 7.34
CA TRP A 50 -18.13 11.45 7.65
C TRP A 50 -17.36 10.43 8.50
N PHE A 51 -18.03 9.78 9.44
CA PHE A 51 -17.42 8.73 10.26
C PHE A 51 -16.98 7.52 9.42
N LYS A 52 -17.80 7.08 8.45
CA LYS A 52 -17.41 6.05 7.48
C LYS A 52 -16.19 6.46 6.68
N ILE A 53 -16.21 7.65 6.07
CA ILE A 53 -15.10 8.16 5.26
C ILE A 53 -13.81 8.19 6.08
N GLY A 54 -13.87 8.75 7.29
CA GLY A 54 -12.70 8.85 8.17
C GLY A 54 -12.14 7.48 8.56
N THR A 55 -13.01 6.56 8.96
CA THR A 55 -12.61 5.18 9.30
C THR A 55 -11.97 4.48 8.11
N PHE A 56 -12.56 4.59 6.92
CA PHE A 56 -12.05 3.95 5.71
C PHE A 56 -10.66 4.48 5.33
N ILE A 57 -10.46 5.79 5.39
CA ILE A 57 -9.18 6.42 5.09
C ILE A 57 -8.11 5.96 6.10
N ILE A 58 -8.40 6.07 7.40
CA ILE A 58 -7.44 5.74 8.46
C ILE A 58 -7.03 4.27 8.39
N LEU A 59 -8.00 3.36 8.32
CA LEU A 59 -7.69 1.93 8.26
C LEU A 59 -6.97 1.56 6.96
N THR A 60 -7.24 2.24 5.83
CA THR A 60 -6.49 2.04 4.58
C THR A 60 -5.00 2.40 4.75
N PHE A 61 -4.68 3.50 5.44
CA PHE A 61 -3.29 3.84 5.77
C PHE A 61 -2.64 2.82 6.70
N VAL A 62 -3.36 2.35 7.72
CA VAL A 62 -2.85 1.30 8.62
C VAL A 62 -2.54 0.04 7.82
N LYS A 63 -3.46 -0.41 6.97
CA LYS A 63 -3.28 -1.59 6.13
C LYS A 63 -2.08 -1.45 5.21
N SER A 64 -1.93 -0.31 4.53
CA SER A 64 -0.81 -0.10 3.61
C SER A 64 0.54 -0.19 4.33
N PHE A 65 0.64 0.33 5.56
CA PHE A 65 1.84 0.18 6.38
C PHE A 65 2.16 -1.28 6.72
N TYR A 66 1.16 -2.07 7.13
CA TYR A 66 1.34 -3.50 7.42
C TYR A 66 1.71 -4.33 6.18
N ILE A 67 1.13 -4.00 5.02
CA ILE A 67 1.41 -4.65 3.74
C ILE A 67 2.85 -4.37 3.31
N VAL A 68 3.24 -3.09 3.26
CA VAL A 68 4.58 -2.65 2.86
C VAL A 68 5.64 -3.18 3.83
N GLY A 69 5.38 -3.17 5.14
CA GLY A 69 6.32 -3.70 6.12
C GLY A 69 6.57 -5.22 6.03
N THR A 70 5.53 -6.01 5.73
CA THR A 70 5.59 -7.49 5.85
C THR A 70 5.61 -8.22 4.51
N PHE A 71 4.76 -7.84 3.55
CA PHE A 71 4.66 -8.51 2.25
C PHE A 71 5.78 -8.10 1.30
N MET A 72 6.28 -6.87 1.43
CA MET A 72 7.35 -6.38 0.57
C MET A 72 8.76 -6.59 1.16
N HIS A 73 8.89 -7.23 2.34
CA HIS A 73 10.17 -7.51 3.01
C HIS A 73 11.11 -6.28 3.13
N LEU A 74 10.54 -5.07 3.05
CA LEU A 74 11.24 -3.79 2.89
C LEU A 74 12.11 -3.40 4.08
N LYS A 75 11.87 -4.03 5.23
CA LYS A 75 12.48 -3.63 6.50
C LYS A 75 13.96 -4.01 6.59
N ASP A 76 14.37 -5.11 5.94
CA ASP A 76 15.72 -5.64 6.12
C ASP A 76 16.62 -5.59 4.85
N GLU A 77 16.08 -5.46 3.63
CA GLU A 77 16.96 -5.53 2.42
C GLU A 77 16.78 -4.46 1.31
N VAL A 78 15.65 -3.76 1.15
CA VAL A 78 15.39 -3.07 -0.15
C VAL A 78 14.99 -1.60 -0.05
N LYS A 79 15.92 -0.74 0.37
CA LYS A 79 15.80 0.72 0.16
C LYS A 79 15.52 1.07 -1.32
N SER A 80 16.08 0.29 -2.25
CA SER A 80 15.84 0.45 -3.69
C SER A 80 14.38 0.24 -4.09
N LEU A 81 13.66 -0.69 -3.45
CA LEU A 81 12.25 -0.96 -3.74
C LEU A 81 11.33 0.13 -3.15
N ILE A 82 11.72 0.80 -2.05
CA ILE A 82 11.04 2.03 -1.60
C ILE A 82 11.13 3.11 -2.69
N TRP A 83 12.34 3.35 -3.21
CA TRP A 83 12.55 4.35 -4.25
C TRP A 83 11.83 4.04 -5.57
N SER A 84 11.68 2.76 -5.94
CA SER A 84 10.92 2.38 -7.15
C SER A 84 9.43 2.63 -7.04
N ILE A 85 8.87 2.73 -5.82
CA ILE A 85 7.45 3.06 -5.58
C ILE A 85 7.29 4.57 -5.37
N VAL A 86 8.18 5.19 -4.59
CA VAL A 86 8.11 6.60 -4.24
C VAL A 86 8.34 7.50 -5.47
N LEU A 87 9.30 7.16 -6.32
CA LEU A 87 9.64 7.96 -7.50
C LEU A 87 8.47 8.12 -8.49
N PRO A 88 7.78 7.04 -8.94
CA PRO A 88 6.63 7.19 -9.83
C PRO A 88 5.45 7.90 -9.15
N VAL A 89 5.24 7.72 -7.85
CA VAL A 89 4.19 8.44 -7.11
C VAL A 89 4.46 9.95 -7.07
N ILE A 90 5.69 10.36 -6.76
CA ILE A 90 6.09 11.77 -6.79
C ILE A 90 5.94 12.35 -8.19
N PHE A 91 6.37 11.60 -9.21
CA PHE A 91 6.23 12.03 -10.60
C PHE A 91 4.77 12.26 -10.99
N VAL A 92 3.86 11.34 -10.62
CA VAL A 92 2.42 11.48 -10.91
C VAL A 92 1.82 12.68 -10.19
N ILE A 93 2.12 12.88 -8.90
CA ILE A 93 1.61 14.03 -8.15
C ILE A 93 2.09 15.34 -8.79
N TRP A 94 3.39 15.44 -9.08
CA TRP A 94 3.95 16.61 -9.75
C TRP A 94 3.33 16.84 -11.13
N PHE A 95 3.15 15.78 -11.92
CA PHE A 95 2.54 15.86 -13.25
C PHE A 95 1.08 16.30 -13.20
N LEU A 96 0.28 15.78 -12.27
CA LEU A 96 -1.11 16.18 -12.09
C LEU A 96 -1.23 17.64 -11.66
N VAL A 97 -0.38 18.10 -10.74
CA VAL A 97 -0.33 19.51 -10.33
C VAL A 97 0.05 20.40 -11.52
N ALA A 98 1.04 20.00 -12.32
CA ALA A 98 1.42 20.72 -13.52
C ALA A 98 0.25 20.80 -14.52
N LEU A 99 -0.43 19.70 -14.83
CA LEU A 99 -1.59 19.72 -15.72
C LEU A 99 -2.71 20.63 -15.21
N VAL A 100 -3.03 20.57 -13.92
CA VAL A 100 -4.10 21.40 -13.34
C VAL A 100 -3.72 22.89 -13.37
N LEU A 101 -2.47 23.24 -13.06
CA LEU A 101 -2.03 24.64 -13.01
C LEU A 101 -1.76 25.25 -14.39
N PHE A 102 -1.22 24.48 -15.33
CA PHE A 102 -0.85 24.98 -16.65
C PHE A 102 -1.95 24.79 -17.70
N GLU A 103 -2.71 23.69 -17.66
CA GLU A 103 -3.80 23.42 -18.62
C GLU A 103 -5.20 23.53 -17.99
N GLY A 104 -5.37 23.23 -16.71
CA GLY A 104 -6.68 23.32 -16.04
C GLY A 104 -7.28 24.72 -16.00
N GLY A 105 -6.44 25.77 -16.09
CA GLY A 105 -6.88 27.16 -16.20
C GLY A 105 -7.54 27.51 -17.54
N TYR A 106 -7.29 26.75 -18.61
CA TYR A 106 -7.75 27.08 -19.97
C TYR A 106 -9.26 27.00 -20.16
N ILE A 107 -9.99 26.35 -19.24
CA ILE A 107 -11.45 26.20 -19.29
C ILE A 107 -12.16 27.38 -18.61
N GLY A 108 -11.48 28.08 -17.69
CA GLY A 108 -12.06 29.18 -16.90
C GLY A 108 -11.89 30.58 -17.50
N THR A 109 -10.94 30.78 -18.41
CA THR A 109 -10.61 32.11 -18.97
C THR A 109 -11.30 32.42 -20.30
N VAL A 110 -12.01 31.46 -20.89
CA VAL A 110 -12.60 31.57 -22.25
C VAL A 110 -14.14 31.54 -22.22
N ARG A 111 -14.76 31.83 -21.07
CA ARG A 111 -16.20 32.07 -20.96
C ARG A 111 -16.48 33.41 -20.28
#